data_AF-A0A317E8U2-F1
#
_entry.id   AF-A0A317E8U2-F1
#
_cell.length_a   1.000
_cell.length_b   1.000
_cell.length_c   1.000
_cell.angle_alpha   90.00
_cell.angle_beta   90.00
_cell.angle_gamma   90.00
#
_symmetry.space_group_name_H-M   'P 1'
#
loop_
_entity.id
_entity.type
_entity.pdbx_description
1 polymer ?
#
loop_
_entity_poly.entity_id
_entity_poly.type
_entity_poly.pdbx_seq_one_letter_code
_entity_poly.pdbx_strand_id
1 'polypeptide(L)'
;MAARRFEGSFLGDASRLSPGARMECKICWHVYDPAEGCSVWQVPAGTPFAALPAEWRCPNCDGEREQFMLLHDEAAPETAPDPVAVRAAALEDMFRAVAARDMAGIPVVNDKLAVRAVGFQPWQDLALGVLVTPWFMNLILLPLDPAVDAPVVGSKRLVDFPSGRYEFVQGFDNRLGPWEGCSLFSPMFEFRTQAEAVEVADAVMTALFDPEIREGGAPTAEIRQRREADLAAIAEAEAQVQVPVQADSVPAGPASRRALLFGTGEA
;
A
#
# COMPACT_ATOMS: atom_id res chain seq x y z
N MET A 1 58.70 -7.66 -13.08
CA MET A 1 57.26 -7.83 -13.34
C MET A 1 56.66 -8.55 -12.15
N ALA A 2 56.04 -7.81 -11.23
CA ALA A 2 55.44 -8.41 -10.03
C ALA A 2 54.19 -9.20 -10.42
N ALA A 3 54.17 -10.48 -10.04
CA ALA A 3 53.08 -11.39 -10.29
C ALA A 3 51.77 -10.83 -9.70
N ARG A 4 50.72 -10.77 -10.52
CA ARG A 4 49.35 -10.54 -10.06
C ARG A 4 48.95 -11.72 -9.16
N ARG A 5 49.18 -11.60 -7.85
CA ARG A 5 48.68 -12.56 -6.86
C ARG A 5 47.19 -12.32 -6.72
N PHE A 6 46.40 -13.39 -6.92
CA PHE A 6 44.98 -13.45 -6.63
C PHE A 6 44.82 -13.60 -5.11
N GLU A 7 45.11 -12.54 -4.35
CA GLU A 7 45.05 -12.59 -2.90
C GLU A 7 44.75 -11.21 -2.33
N GLY A 8 43.46 -10.89 -2.21
CA GLY A 8 42.99 -9.64 -1.62
C GLY A 8 41.49 -9.47 -1.84
N SER A 9 40.75 -9.05 -0.81
CA SER A 9 39.29 -8.99 -0.84
C SER A 9 38.70 -7.98 -1.83
N PHE A 10 39.53 -7.05 -2.30
CA PHE A 10 39.20 -6.05 -3.34
C PHE A 10 40.02 -6.27 -4.63
N LEU A 11 40.53 -7.50 -4.82
CA LEU A 11 41.38 -7.90 -5.96
C LEU A 11 42.69 -7.11 -6.09
N GLY A 12 43.16 -6.50 -4.99
CA GLY A 12 44.40 -5.72 -4.94
C GLY A 12 44.30 -4.35 -5.62
N ASP A 13 43.10 -3.89 -5.99
CA ASP A 13 42.88 -2.58 -6.64
C ASP A 13 42.12 -1.61 -5.72
N ALA A 14 42.88 -0.80 -4.98
CA ALA A 14 42.33 0.21 -4.06
C ALA A 14 41.56 1.33 -4.78
N SER A 15 41.73 1.50 -6.10
CA SER A 15 41.00 2.52 -6.87
C SER A 15 39.50 2.23 -7.01
N ARG A 16 39.08 0.99 -6.70
CA ARG A 16 37.69 0.56 -6.74
C ARG A 16 36.92 0.85 -5.45
N LEU A 17 37.58 1.36 -4.41
CA LEU A 17 36.96 1.69 -3.14
C LEU A 17 36.40 3.12 -3.19
N SER A 18 35.17 3.29 -2.71
CA SER A 18 34.61 4.62 -2.52
C SER A 18 35.37 5.37 -1.42
N PRO A 19 35.41 6.72 -1.45
CA PRO A 19 36.09 7.50 -0.41
C PRO A 19 35.59 7.25 1.01
N GLY A 20 34.32 6.85 1.16
CA GLY A 20 33.69 6.49 2.44
C GLY A 20 33.64 4.99 2.75
N ALA A 21 34.35 4.16 1.99
CA ALA A 21 34.33 2.71 2.18
C ALA A 21 34.86 2.31 3.57
N ARG A 22 34.03 1.65 4.37
CA ARG A 22 34.42 1.01 5.64
C ARG A 22 35.02 -0.36 5.36
N MET A 23 36.05 -0.72 6.11
CA MET A 23 36.88 -1.89 5.81
C MET A 23 37.08 -2.72 7.06
N GLU A 24 36.74 -4.01 7.03
CA GLU A 24 36.93 -4.93 8.16
C GLU A 24 38.15 -5.82 7.97
N CYS A 25 38.98 -5.93 9.00
CA CYS A 25 40.10 -6.84 9.03
C CYS A 25 39.62 -8.30 9.20
N LYS A 26 39.99 -9.19 8.27
CA LYS A 26 39.63 -10.62 8.33
C LYS A 26 40.27 -11.39 9.49
N ILE A 27 41.33 -10.84 10.08
CA ILE A 27 42.11 -11.51 11.15
C ILE A 27 41.49 -11.26 12.52
N CYS A 28 41.11 -10.01 12.80
CA CYS A 28 40.70 -9.58 14.14
C CYS A 28 39.38 -8.80 14.18
N TRP A 29 38.71 -8.66 13.03
CA TRP A 29 37.42 -7.99 12.86
C TRP A 29 37.41 -6.51 13.23
N HIS A 30 38.59 -5.87 13.29
CA HIS A 30 38.68 -4.42 13.43
C HIS A 30 38.15 -3.73 12.17
N VAL A 31 37.28 -2.73 12.35
CA VAL A 31 36.75 -1.90 11.26
C VAL A 31 37.52 -0.58 11.18
N TYR A 32 38.11 -0.32 10.02
CA TYR A 32 38.57 1.01 9.65
C TYR A 32 37.40 1.80 9.06
N ASP A 33 37.06 2.91 9.69
CA ASP A 33 36.07 3.87 9.20
C ASP A 33 36.77 5.15 8.74
N PRO A 34 36.67 5.54 7.44
CA PRO A 34 37.20 6.80 6.97
C PRO A 34 36.73 8.01 7.77
N ALA A 35 35.50 8.02 8.30
CA ALA A 35 34.96 9.12 9.09
C ALA A 35 35.68 9.27 10.45
N GLU A 36 36.22 8.19 10.99
CA GLU A 36 36.95 8.18 12.26
C GLU A 36 38.47 8.29 12.06
N GLY A 37 38.99 7.74 10.97
CA GLY A 37 40.43 7.63 10.73
C GLY A 37 41.09 6.53 11.57
N CYS A 38 42.34 6.74 11.98
CA CYS A 38 43.07 5.78 12.82
C CYS A 38 44.00 6.52 13.80
N SER A 39 43.63 6.57 15.08
CA SER A 39 44.39 7.27 16.12
C SER A 39 45.79 6.69 16.34
N VAL A 40 45.93 5.35 16.28
CA VAL A 40 47.21 4.63 16.46
C VAL A 40 48.22 5.03 15.39
N TRP A 41 47.77 5.14 14.14
CA TRP A 41 48.60 5.57 13.00
C TRP A 41 48.56 7.08 12.77
N GLN A 42 47.88 7.83 13.66
CA GLN A 42 47.66 9.27 13.53
C GLN A 42 47.04 9.68 12.17
N VAL A 43 46.22 8.80 11.60
CA VAL A 43 45.46 9.06 10.38
C VAL A 43 44.24 9.90 10.75
N PRO A 44 44.07 11.10 10.17
CA PRO A 44 42.95 11.97 10.51
C PRO A 44 41.61 11.44 9.97
N ALA A 45 40.53 11.82 10.64
CA ALA A 45 39.16 11.65 10.17
C ALA A 45 38.97 12.23 8.76
N GLY A 46 38.18 11.54 7.95
CA GLY A 46 37.95 11.82 6.54
C GLY A 46 38.96 11.20 5.57
N THR A 47 39.91 10.38 6.03
CA THR A 47 40.92 9.75 5.16
C THR A 47 40.37 8.45 4.55
N PRO A 48 40.22 8.34 3.22
CA PRO A 48 39.80 7.11 2.58
C PRO A 48 40.79 5.97 2.78
N PHE A 49 40.31 4.72 2.84
CA PHE A 49 41.19 3.55 2.93
C PHE A 49 42.19 3.45 1.76
N ALA A 50 41.77 3.88 0.56
CA ALA A 50 42.62 3.94 -0.63
C ALA A 50 43.75 4.98 -0.56
N ALA A 51 43.62 5.98 0.33
CA ALA A 51 44.61 7.03 0.54
C ALA A 51 45.59 6.71 1.69
N LEU A 52 45.44 5.55 2.35
CA LEU A 52 46.36 5.10 3.40
C LEU A 52 47.75 4.78 2.82
N PRO A 53 48.83 4.98 3.60
CA PRO A 53 50.18 4.58 3.21
C PRO A 53 50.26 3.09 2.84
N ALA A 54 51.21 2.72 1.98
CA ALA A 54 51.36 1.35 1.51
C ALA A 54 51.78 0.38 2.64
N GLU A 55 52.49 0.91 3.63
CA GLU A 55 52.99 0.24 4.82
C GLU A 55 51.98 0.21 5.98
N TRP A 56 50.78 0.79 5.80
CA TRP A 56 49.77 0.82 6.84
C TRP A 56 49.31 -0.60 7.20
N ARG A 57 49.20 -0.88 8.50
CA ARG A 57 48.79 -2.18 9.05
C ARG A 57 47.64 -2.00 10.03
N CYS A 58 46.84 -3.05 10.19
CA CYS A 58 45.74 -3.07 11.14
C CYS A 58 46.24 -2.68 12.55
N PRO A 59 45.69 -1.63 13.18
CA PRO A 59 46.16 -1.17 14.49
C PRO A 59 45.91 -2.18 15.63
N ASN A 60 45.06 -3.18 15.39
CA ASN A 60 44.69 -4.17 16.41
C ASN A 60 45.48 -5.49 16.31
N CYS A 61 45.86 -5.92 15.11
CA CYS A 61 46.49 -7.24 14.90
C CYS A 61 47.74 -7.24 14.01
N ASP A 62 48.18 -6.06 13.54
CA ASP A 62 49.31 -5.89 12.62
C ASP A 62 49.15 -6.56 11.23
N GLY A 63 47.92 -6.99 10.91
CA GLY A 63 47.56 -7.53 9.61
C GLY A 63 47.77 -6.54 8.46
N GLU A 64 48.14 -7.06 7.30
CA GLU A 64 48.34 -6.26 6.08
C GLU A 64 47.02 -5.67 5.55
N ARG A 65 47.12 -4.57 4.82
CA ARG A 65 45.96 -3.86 4.26
C ARG A 65 45.13 -4.75 3.33
N GLU A 66 45.76 -5.69 2.64
CA GLU A 66 45.13 -6.66 1.74
C GLU A 66 44.23 -7.67 2.47
N GLN A 67 44.41 -7.80 3.80
CA GLN A 67 43.58 -8.65 4.68
C GLN A 67 42.26 -7.98 5.07
N PHE A 68 42.00 -6.77 4.60
CA PHE A 68 40.74 -6.10 4.82
C PHE A 68 39.72 -6.44 3.73
N MET A 69 38.46 -6.57 4.13
CA MET A 69 37.31 -6.69 3.26
C MET A 69 36.45 -5.44 3.33
N LEU A 70 35.89 -5.05 2.18
CA LEU A 70 34.91 -3.98 2.13
C LEU A 70 33.70 -4.40 2.95
N LEU A 71 33.37 -3.61 3.96
CA LEU A 71 32.05 -3.63 4.55
C LEU A 71 31.16 -2.78 3.64
N HIS A 72 30.23 -3.46 3.00
CA HIS A 72 29.07 -2.76 2.47
C HIS A 72 28.32 -2.22 3.68
N ASP A 73 28.16 -0.90 3.75
CA ASP A 73 27.37 -0.29 4.81
C ASP A 73 25.99 -0.93 4.82
N GLU A 74 25.69 -1.67 5.89
CA GLU A 74 24.32 -1.93 6.29
C GLU A 74 23.73 -0.60 6.81
N ALA A 75 23.47 0.31 5.87
CA ALA A 75 22.50 1.36 6.08
C ALA A 75 21.12 0.68 6.13
N ALA A 76 20.71 0.28 7.34
CA ALA A 76 19.42 -0.35 7.63
C ALA A 76 19.26 -1.74 6.96
N PRO A 77 18.40 -2.63 7.46
CA PRO A 77 18.20 -3.88 6.76
C PRO A 77 17.73 -3.56 5.34
N GLU A 78 18.44 -4.06 4.33
CA GLU A 78 17.83 -4.39 3.04
C GLU A 78 16.87 -5.57 3.28
N THR A 79 15.83 -5.34 4.08
CA THR A 79 14.63 -6.15 4.06
C THR A 79 14.06 -6.04 2.65
N ALA A 80 13.59 -7.17 2.11
CA ALA A 80 12.66 -7.18 0.99
C ALA A 80 11.70 -5.98 1.10
N PRO A 81 11.40 -5.27 0.00
CA PRO A 81 10.67 -4.02 0.06
C PRO A 81 9.40 -4.22 0.88
N ASP A 82 9.16 -3.33 1.85
CA ASP A 82 8.03 -3.43 2.77
C ASP A 82 6.76 -3.75 1.96
N PRO A 83 6.10 -4.91 2.20
CA PRO A 83 4.93 -5.29 1.45
C PRO A 83 3.87 -4.18 1.40
N VAL A 84 3.69 -3.43 2.49
CA VAL A 84 2.75 -2.30 2.53
C VAL A 84 3.17 -1.22 1.54
N ALA A 85 4.46 -0.84 1.53
CA ALA A 85 4.99 0.16 0.62
C ALA A 85 4.89 -0.27 -0.86
N VAL A 86 5.17 -1.53 -1.17
CA VAL A 86 5.00 -2.09 -2.53
C VAL A 86 3.56 -1.97 -3.00
N ARG A 87 2.61 -2.32 -2.12
CA ARG A 87 1.17 -2.29 -2.42
C ARG A 87 0.68 -0.85 -2.58
N ALA A 88 1.10 0.06 -1.70
CA ALA A 88 0.79 1.49 -1.80
C ALA A 88 1.32 2.12 -3.10
N ALA A 89 2.54 1.79 -3.52
CA ALA A 89 3.10 2.25 -4.78
C ALA A 89 2.30 1.75 -5.99
N ALA A 90 1.89 0.47 -6.00
CA ALA A 90 1.06 -0.09 -7.06
C ALA A 90 -0.31 0.60 -7.17
N LEU A 91 -0.91 0.97 -6.02
CA LEU A 91 -2.15 1.74 -5.95
C LEU A 91 -1.96 3.14 -6.55
N GLU A 92 -0.89 3.85 -6.16
CA GLU A 92 -0.57 5.17 -6.73
C GLU A 92 -0.42 5.11 -8.24
N ASP A 93 0.33 4.14 -8.77
CA ASP A 93 0.57 3.97 -10.19
C ASP A 93 -0.73 3.73 -10.97
N MET A 94 -1.61 2.89 -10.42
CA MET A 94 -2.92 2.61 -11.01
C MET A 94 -3.78 3.88 -11.09
N PHE A 95 -3.90 4.63 -10.00
CA PHE A 95 -4.70 5.86 -9.99
C PHE A 95 -4.04 7.00 -10.78
N ARG A 96 -2.71 7.06 -10.88
CA ARG A 96 -2.00 7.99 -11.75
C ARG A 96 -2.30 7.71 -13.22
N ALA A 97 -2.42 6.44 -13.60
CA ALA A 97 -2.85 6.05 -14.94
C ALA A 97 -4.32 6.45 -15.20
N VAL A 98 -5.22 6.27 -14.23
CA VAL A 98 -6.62 6.74 -14.31
C VAL A 98 -6.68 8.26 -14.46
N ALA A 99 -5.87 8.99 -13.69
CA ALA A 99 -5.78 10.46 -13.77
C ALA A 99 -5.40 10.92 -15.19
N ALA A 100 -4.40 10.27 -15.78
CA ALA A 100 -3.88 10.61 -17.09
C ALA A 100 -4.82 10.23 -18.25
N ARG A 101 -5.56 9.12 -18.12
CA ARG A 101 -6.38 8.55 -19.21
C ARG A 101 -7.84 8.98 -19.13
N ASP A 102 -8.46 8.77 -17.98
CA ASP A 102 -9.92 8.81 -17.84
C ASP A 102 -10.40 10.14 -17.26
N MET A 103 -9.59 10.78 -16.40
CA MET A 103 -9.97 12.01 -15.70
C MET A 103 -9.41 13.30 -16.34
N ALA A 104 -8.56 13.18 -17.36
CA ALA A 104 -7.95 14.33 -18.01
C ALA A 104 -9.01 15.27 -18.62
N GLY A 105 -9.01 16.55 -18.20
CA GLY A 105 -9.91 17.57 -18.71
C GLY A 105 -11.34 17.57 -18.14
N ILE A 106 -11.63 16.72 -17.14
CA ILE A 106 -12.94 16.73 -16.47
C ILE A 106 -13.00 17.88 -15.44
N PRO A 107 -14.09 18.68 -15.39
CA PRO A 107 -14.20 19.82 -14.47
C PRO A 107 -14.08 19.50 -12.98
N VAL A 108 -14.29 18.24 -12.57
CA VAL A 108 -14.18 17.79 -11.17
C VAL A 108 -12.73 17.67 -10.70
N VAL A 109 -11.76 17.74 -11.62
CA VAL A 109 -10.33 17.57 -11.34
C VAL A 109 -9.71 18.87 -10.84
N ASN A 110 -9.13 18.82 -9.64
CA ASN A 110 -8.30 19.87 -9.09
C ASN A 110 -6.86 19.76 -9.63
N ASP A 111 -6.47 20.69 -10.50
CA ASP A 111 -5.16 20.71 -11.16
C ASP A 111 -3.98 21.00 -10.21
N LYS A 112 -4.25 21.39 -8.96
CA LYS A 112 -3.23 21.62 -7.92
C LYS A 112 -2.85 20.36 -7.15
N LEU A 113 -3.58 19.28 -7.38
CA LEU A 113 -3.40 18.01 -6.70
C LEU A 113 -2.85 16.95 -7.65
N ALA A 114 -2.19 15.96 -7.07
CA ALA A 114 -1.71 14.76 -7.72
C ALA A 114 -2.13 13.54 -6.92
N VAL A 115 -2.07 12.37 -7.57
CA VAL A 115 -2.32 11.10 -6.90
C VAL A 115 -1.21 10.81 -5.89
N ARG A 116 -1.58 10.53 -4.63
CA ARG A 116 -0.65 10.24 -3.53
C ARG A 116 -1.28 9.28 -2.52
N ALA A 117 -0.54 8.23 -2.17
CA ALA A 117 -0.80 7.36 -1.04
C ALA A 117 -0.11 7.93 0.20
N VAL A 118 -0.89 8.13 1.27
CA VAL A 118 -0.47 8.81 2.49
C VAL A 118 -0.73 7.92 3.69
N GLY A 119 0.24 7.84 4.61
CA GLY A 119 0.09 7.14 5.89
C GLY A 119 -0.16 5.63 5.80
N PHE A 120 0.25 4.98 4.70
CA PHE A 120 0.05 3.53 4.54
C PHE A 120 0.84 2.75 5.60
N GLN A 121 0.13 1.94 6.38
CA GLN A 121 0.67 1.14 7.46
C GLN A 121 0.06 -0.28 7.46
N PRO A 122 0.75 -1.28 8.02
CA PRO A 122 0.21 -2.61 8.15
C PRO A 122 -0.98 -2.61 9.11
N TRP A 123 -2.09 -3.21 8.68
CA TRP A 123 -3.29 -3.38 9.48
C TRP A 123 -3.89 -4.76 9.20
N GLN A 124 -3.58 -5.73 10.07
CA GLN A 124 -3.86 -7.16 9.85
C GLN A 124 -3.17 -7.65 8.57
N ASP A 125 -3.87 -8.36 7.68
CA ASP A 125 -3.37 -8.80 6.37
C ASP A 125 -3.56 -7.75 5.26
N LEU A 126 -3.86 -6.51 5.65
CA LEU A 126 -4.15 -5.39 4.77
C LEU A 126 -3.11 -4.28 4.95
N ALA A 127 -2.90 -3.51 3.90
CA ALA A 127 -2.31 -2.19 3.93
C ALA A 127 -3.44 -1.16 4.05
N LEU A 128 -3.42 -0.38 5.13
CA LEU A 128 -4.40 0.67 5.42
C LEU A 128 -3.73 2.04 5.25
N GLY A 129 -4.35 2.93 4.50
CA GLY A 129 -3.87 4.30 4.33
C GLY A 129 -4.89 5.19 3.63
N VAL A 130 -4.53 6.43 3.36
CA VAL A 130 -5.39 7.38 2.64
C VAL A 130 -4.85 7.59 1.23
N LEU A 131 -5.73 7.51 0.23
CA LEU A 131 -5.44 7.88 -1.13
C LEU A 131 -6.00 9.27 -1.42
N VAL A 132 -5.11 10.19 -1.73
CA VAL A 132 -5.43 11.52 -2.25
C VAL A 132 -5.38 11.44 -3.78
N THR A 133 -6.44 11.91 -4.43
CA THR A 133 -6.48 12.12 -5.88
C THR A 133 -6.96 13.54 -6.18
N PRO A 134 -6.82 14.02 -7.43
CA PRO A 134 -7.38 15.30 -7.82
C PRO A 134 -8.91 15.43 -7.76
N TRP A 135 -9.66 14.34 -7.58
CA TRP A 135 -11.13 14.35 -7.62
C TRP A 135 -11.80 13.71 -6.39
N PHE A 136 -11.10 12.88 -5.61
CA PHE A 136 -11.54 12.40 -4.30
C PHE A 136 -10.37 12.18 -3.33
N MET A 137 -10.68 12.08 -2.03
CA MET A 137 -9.83 11.50 -0.99
C MET A 137 -10.58 10.34 -0.33
N ASN A 138 -9.95 9.17 -0.28
CA ASN A 138 -10.57 7.97 0.29
C ASN A 138 -9.63 7.28 1.29
N LEU A 139 -10.19 6.72 2.35
CA LEU A 139 -9.52 5.70 3.16
C LEU A 139 -9.51 4.39 2.35
N ILE A 140 -8.36 3.73 2.30
CA ILE A 140 -8.13 2.55 1.47
C ILE A 140 -7.72 1.37 2.34
N LEU A 141 -8.34 0.23 2.06
CA LEU A 141 -7.90 -1.09 2.51
C LEU A 141 -7.43 -1.89 1.31
N LEU A 142 -6.19 -2.36 1.37
CA LEU A 142 -5.55 -3.06 0.27
C LEU A 142 -4.93 -4.37 0.76
N PRO A 143 -5.43 -5.54 0.32
CA PRO A 143 -4.80 -6.81 0.64
C PRO A 143 -3.32 -6.84 0.30
N LEU A 144 -2.51 -7.33 1.25
CA LEU A 144 -1.06 -7.50 1.05
C LEU A 144 -0.77 -8.56 -0.02
N ASP A 145 -1.59 -9.61 -0.06
CA ASP A 145 -1.61 -10.57 -1.15
C ASP A 145 -2.58 -10.12 -2.26
N PRO A 146 -2.10 -9.80 -3.48
CA PRO A 146 -2.95 -9.42 -4.61
C PRO A 146 -3.80 -10.58 -5.15
N ALA A 147 -3.48 -11.83 -4.83
CA ALA A 147 -4.15 -13.01 -5.37
C ALA A 147 -5.38 -13.44 -4.55
N VAL A 148 -5.72 -12.71 -3.49
CA VAL A 148 -6.93 -12.97 -2.70
C VAL A 148 -8.16 -12.82 -3.59
N ASP A 149 -9.11 -13.75 -3.44
CA ASP A 149 -10.38 -13.69 -4.15
C ASP A 149 -11.09 -12.37 -3.82
N ALA A 150 -11.28 -11.57 -4.85
CA ALA A 150 -12.01 -10.32 -4.74
C ALA A 150 -13.51 -10.61 -4.52
N PRO A 151 -14.15 -10.04 -3.49
CA PRO A 151 -15.60 -9.96 -3.42
C PRO A 151 -16.18 -9.29 -4.67
N VAL A 152 -17.50 -9.38 -4.85
CA VAL A 152 -18.21 -8.75 -5.96
C VAL A 152 -17.90 -7.24 -5.98
N VAL A 153 -17.39 -6.72 -7.10
CA VAL A 153 -17.12 -5.28 -7.25
C VAL A 153 -18.38 -4.46 -6.96
N GLY A 154 -18.22 -3.38 -6.19
CA GLY A 154 -19.33 -2.54 -5.73
C GLY A 154 -20.06 -3.07 -4.50
N SER A 155 -19.74 -4.28 -4.03
CA SER A 155 -20.21 -4.75 -2.72
C SER A 155 -19.65 -3.87 -1.60
N LYS A 156 -20.37 -3.86 -0.47
CA LYS A 156 -20.09 -2.98 0.65
C LYS A 156 -19.78 -3.79 1.89
N ARG A 157 -18.82 -3.32 2.68
CA ARG A 157 -18.42 -3.94 3.94
C ARG A 157 -18.26 -2.88 5.01
N LEU A 158 -18.82 -3.13 6.19
CA LEU A 158 -18.61 -2.27 7.36
C LEU A 158 -17.34 -2.73 8.09
N VAL A 159 -16.50 -1.76 8.43
CA VAL A 159 -15.23 -1.99 9.13
C VAL A 159 -15.21 -1.14 10.39
N ASP A 160 -14.94 -1.78 11.52
CA ASP A 160 -14.83 -1.14 12.83
C ASP A 160 -13.40 -0.63 13.07
N PHE A 161 -13.29 0.66 13.40
CA PHE A 161 -12.11 1.32 13.92
C PHE A 161 -12.40 1.90 15.31
N PRO A 162 -11.38 2.27 16.11
CA PRO A 162 -11.59 2.92 17.41
C PRO A 162 -12.52 4.13 17.32
N SER A 163 -12.33 4.97 16.30
CA SER A 163 -13.14 6.17 16.03
C SER A 163 -14.57 5.89 15.53
N GLY A 164 -14.91 4.65 15.11
CA GLY A 164 -16.25 4.36 14.61
C GLY A 164 -16.32 3.29 13.53
N ARG A 165 -17.49 3.19 12.89
CA ARG A 165 -17.75 2.24 11.80
C ARG A 165 -17.75 2.95 10.46
N TYR A 166 -17.04 2.37 9.50
CA TYR A 166 -16.85 2.94 8.17
C TYR A 166 -17.32 1.95 7.11
N GLU A 167 -18.03 2.45 6.10
CA GLU A 167 -18.48 1.65 4.96
C GLU A 167 -17.46 1.71 3.83
N PHE A 168 -16.90 0.55 3.51
CA PHE A 168 -15.97 0.36 2.41
C PHE A 168 -16.69 -0.25 1.22
N VAL A 169 -16.34 0.22 0.03
CA VAL A 169 -16.84 -0.28 -1.25
C VAL A 169 -15.72 -1.04 -1.97
N GLN A 170 -16.03 -2.24 -2.44
CA GLN A 170 -15.10 -3.09 -3.16
C GLN A 170 -14.80 -2.55 -4.55
N GLY A 171 -13.53 -2.30 -4.83
CA GLY A 171 -12.96 -2.09 -6.15
C GLY A 171 -12.09 -3.27 -6.59
N PHE A 172 -11.80 -3.30 -7.88
CA PHE A 172 -10.90 -4.28 -8.48
C PHE A 172 -10.17 -3.65 -9.66
N ASP A 173 -8.88 -3.96 -9.78
CA ASP A 173 -8.09 -3.68 -10.97
C ASP A 173 -7.26 -4.92 -11.31
N ASN A 174 -7.06 -5.19 -12.60
CA ASN A 174 -6.37 -6.41 -13.05
C ASN A 174 -4.90 -6.47 -12.63
N ARG A 175 -4.26 -5.32 -12.37
CA ARG A 175 -2.84 -5.25 -11.97
C ARG A 175 -2.68 -5.11 -10.47
N LEU A 176 -3.58 -4.37 -9.81
CA LEU A 176 -3.54 -4.19 -8.37
C LEU A 176 -4.13 -5.38 -7.62
N GLY A 177 -5.21 -5.98 -8.14
CA GLY A 177 -6.06 -6.93 -7.44
C GLY A 177 -7.25 -6.25 -6.73
N PRO A 178 -7.89 -6.92 -5.76
CA PRO A 178 -8.94 -6.31 -4.95
C PRO A 178 -8.41 -5.13 -4.13
N TRP A 179 -9.25 -4.13 -3.93
CA TRP A 179 -9.03 -3.04 -2.99
C TRP A 179 -10.38 -2.52 -2.51
N GLU A 180 -10.40 -1.83 -1.38
CA GLU A 180 -11.62 -1.29 -0.79
C GLU A 180 -11.42 0.19 -0.49
N GLY A 181 -12.43 1.01 -0.79
CA GLY A 181 -12.39 2.45 -0.54
C GLY A 181 -13.57 2.94 0.28
N CYS A 182 -13.30 3.78 1.28
CA CYS A 182 -14.29 4.56 2.01
C CYS A 182 -14.09 6.05 1.67
N SER A 183 -15.12 6.72 1.17
CA SER A 183 -15.00 8.10 0.71
C SER A 183 -14.94 9.09 1.88
N LEU A 184 -13.93 9.95 1.89
CA LEU A 184 -13.74 11.00 2.89
C LEU A 184 -14.12 12.36 2.32
N PHE A 185 -13.55 12.71 1.16
CA PHE A 185 -13.82 13.97 0.46
C PHE A 185 -14.08 13.73 -1.02
N SER A 186 -15.14 14.36 -1.53
CA SER A 186 -15.43 14.48 -2.95
C SER A 186 -16.45 15.61 -3.12
N PRO A 187 -16.19 16.64 -3.95
CA PRO A 187 -14.98 16.87 -4.75
C PRO A 187 -13.79 17.40 -3.91
N MET A 188 -12.62 17.53 -4.54
CA MET A 188 -11.36 17.95 -3.89
C MET A 188 -11.05 19.45 -4.04
N PHE A 189 -12.05 20.30 -4.30
CA PHE A 189 -11.85 21.72 -4.57
C PHE A 189 -11.47 22.56 -3.34
N GLU A 190 -11.76 22.07 -2.14
CA GLU A 190 -11.45 22.79 -0.89
C GLU A 190 -9.94 22.84 -0.62
N PHE A 191 -9.19 21.87 -1.16
CA PHE A 191 -7.75 21.77 -1.01
C PHE A 191 -7.04 22.65 -2.04
N ARG A 192 -6.31 23.66 -1.57
CA ARG A 192 -5.63 24.64 -2.44
C ARG A 192 -4.25 24.16 -2.87
N THR A 193 -3.65 23.27 -2.09
CA THR A 193 -2.31 22.74 -2.33
C THR A 193 -2.24 21.26 -2.03
N GLN A 194 -1.28 20.57 -2.64
CA GLN A 194 -0.99 19.17 -2.32
C GLN A 194 -0.62 18.97 -0.84
N ALA A 195 0.14 19.90 -0.26
CA ALA A 195 0.58 19.80 1.14
C ALA A 195 -0.62 19.78 2.10
N GLU A 196 -1.59 20.66 1.89
CA GLU A 196 -2.83 20.72 2.68
C GLU A 196 -3.61 19.40 2.60
N ALA A 197 -3.74 18.82 1.39
CA ALA A 197 -4.43 17.53 1.22
C ALA A 197 -3.70 16.37 1.91
N VAL A 198 -2.36 16.39 1.92
CA VAL A 198 -1.54 15.38 2.60
C VAL A 198 -1.63 15.54 4.12
N GLU A 199 -1.57 16.76 4.65
CA GLU A 199 -1.73 17.04 6.09
C GLU A 199 -3.09 16.57 6.60
N VAL A 200 -4.17 16.82 5.84
CA VAL A 200 -5.51 16.31 6.19
C VAL A 200 -5.57 14.79 6.12
N ALA A 201 -4.93 14.17 5.13
CA ALA A 201 -4.85 12.71 5.05
C ALA A 201 -4.10 12.09 6.24
N ASP A 202 -2.99 12.68 6.68
CA ASP A 202 -2.26 12.26 7.89
C ASP A 202 -3.11 12.47 9.17
N ALA A 203 -3.86 13.57 9.25
CA ALA A 203 -4.78 13.83 10.35
C ALA A 203 -5.92 12.81 10.39
N VAL A 204 -6.47 12.41 9.25
CA VAL A 204 -7.47 11.33 9.16
C VAL A 204 -6.89 10.01 9.67
N MET A 205 -5.66 9.65 9.26
CA MET A 205 -5.01 8.43 9.73
C MET A 205 -4.80 8.44 11.25
N THR A 206 -4.47 9.59 11.83
CA THR A 206 -4.36 9.75 13.28
C THR A 206 -5.72 9.63 13.95
N ALA A 207 -6.72 10.35 13.45
CA ALA A 207 -8.07 10.39 14.00
C ALA A 207 -8.79 9.03 13.95
N LEU A 208 -8.50 8.22 12.92
CA LEU A 208 -9.11 6.89 12.74
C LEU A 208 -8.91 5.99 13.96
N PHE A 209 -7.74 6.11 14.62
CA PHE A 209 -7.35 5.30 15.78
C PHE A 209 -7.60 5.99 17.13
N ASP A 210 -8.15 7.21 17.13
CA ASP A 210 -8.51 7.91 18.36
C ASP A 210 -9.92 7.51 18.83
N PRO A 211 -10.07 6.84 19.99
CA PRO A 211 -11.38 6.48 20.51
C PRO A 211 -12.20 7.68 21.00
N GLU A 212 -11.58 8.83 21.29
CA GLU A 212 -12.29 10.05 21.75
C GLU A 212 -13.08 10.71 20.61
N ILE A 213 -12.68 10.47 19.36
CA ILE A 213 -13.34 10.99 18.15
C ILE A 213 -14.61 10.20 17.80
N ARG A 214 -14.93 9.14 18.56
CA ARG A 214 -16.11 8.33 18.32
C ARG A 214 -17.39 9.15 18.50
N GLU A 215 -17.87 9.72 17.39
CA GLU A 215 -19.21 10.28 17.30
C GLU A 215 -20.20 9.17 17.67
N GLY A 216 -21.08 9.46 18.64
CA GLY A 216 -22.20 8.59 18.94
C GLY A 216 -22.94 8.30 17.64
N GLY A 217 -22.87 7.03 17.20
CA GLY A 217 -23.20 6.52 15.87
C GLY A 217 -24.00 7.47 14.97
N ALA A 218 -23.39 7.93 13.88
CA ALA A 218 -24.12 8.57 12.81
C ALA A 218 -25.32 7.66 12.42
N PRO A 219 -26.58 8.13 12.54
CA PRO A 219 -27.77 7.28 12.41
C PRO A 219 -27.83 6.50 11.10
N THR A 220 -27.19 7.00 10.04
CA THR A 220 -27.27 6.46 8.69
C THR A 220 -26.65 5.06 8.54
N ALA A 221 -25.55 4.75 9.24
CA ALA A 221 -24.89 3.44 9.17
C ALA A 221 -25.64 2.38 10.00
N GLU A 222 -26.11 2.74 11.20
CA GLU A 222 -26.94 1.87 12.04
C GLU A 222 -28.32 1.61 11.41
N ILE A 223 -28.93 2.61 10.78
CA ILE A 223 -30.20 2.46 10.05
C ILE A 223 -30.02 1.50 8.87
N ARG A 224 -28.90 1.60 8.13
CA ARG A 224 -28.59 0.68 7.04
C ARG A 224 -28.36 -0.74 7.55
N GLN A 225 -27.54 -0.92 8.58
CA GLN A 225 -27.27 -2.22 9.18
C GLN A 225 -28.55 -2.88 9.72
N ARG A 226 -29.44 -2.10 10.34
CA ARG A 226 -30.74 -2.60 10.79
C ARG A 226 -31.60 -3.03 9.61
N ARG A 227 -31.68 -2.23 8.54
CA ARG A 227 -32.43 -2.61 7.33
C ARG A 227 -31.85 -3.83 6.62
N GLU A 228 -30.53 -3.96 6.54
CA GLU A 228 -29.86 -5.10 5.92
C GLU A 228 -30.04 -6.37 6.75
N ALA A 229 -29.95 -6.28 8.08
CA ALA A 229 -30.26 -7.39 8.98
C ALA A 229 -31.75 -7.79 8.90
N ASP A 230 -32.67 -6.83 8.85
CA ASP A 230 -34.10 -7.08 8.67
C ASP A 230 -34.38 -7.78 7.33
N LEU A 231 -33.73 -7.34 6.24
CA LEU A 231 -33.85 -7.95 4.92
C LEU A 231 -33.24 -9.35 4.86
N ALA A 232 -32.09 -9.57 5.52
CA ALA A 232 -31.47 -10.89 5.62
C ALA A 232 -32.36 -11.86 6.43
N ALA A 233 -32.94 -11.41 7.54
CA ALA A 233 -33.86 -12.21 8.33
C ALA A 233 -35.14 -12.56 7.56
N ILE A 234 -35.65 -11.63 6.73
CA ILE A 234 -36.78 -11.91 5.82
C ILE A 234 -36.38 -12.94 4.77
N ALA A 235 -35.21 -12.79 4.13
CA ALA A 235 -34.74 -13.73 3.12
C ALA A 235 -34.48 -15.13 3.69
N GLU A 236 -33.94 -15.24 4.90
CA GLU A 236 -33.76 -16.50 5.62
C GLU A 236 -35.11 -17.14 5.99
N ALA A 237 -36.08 -16.35 6.44
CA ALA A 237 -37.43 -16.83 6.71
C ALA A 237 -38.14 -17.29 5.43
N GLU A 238 -38.00 -16.57 4.32
CA GLU A 238 -38.56 -16.94 3.01
C GLU A 238 -37.90 -18.21 2.45
N ALA A 239 -36.59 -18.38 2.63
CA ALA A 239 -35.87 -19.59 2.24
C ALA A 239 -36.32 -20.82 3.05
N GLN A 240 -36.68 -20.64 4.32
CA GLN A 240 -37.19 -21.71 5.18
C GLN A 240 -38.68 -22.03 4.93
N VAL A 241 -39.44 -21.13 4.31
CA VAL A 241 -40.87 -21.29 3.99
C VAL A 241 -41.11 -21.83 2.58
N GLN A 242 -40.12 -22.48 1.95
CA GLN A 242 -40.37 -23.24 0.70
C GLN A 242 -41.37 -24.39 0.95
N VAL A 243 -42.66 -24.09 0.77
CA VAL A 243 -43.74 -25.06 0.71
C VAL A 243 -43.56 -25.85 -0.60
N PRO A 244 -43.43 -27.18 -0.56
CA PRO A 244 -43.29 -27.96 -1.79
C PRO A 244 -44.62 -27.87 -2.56
N VAL A 245 -44.63 -27.12 -3.66
CA VAL A 245 -45.75 -27.11 -4.60
C VAL A 245 -45.74 -28.45 -5.32
N GLN A 246 -46.62 -29.37 -4.89
CA GLN A 246 -46.93 -30.55 -5.67
C GLN A 246 -47.62 -30.09 -6.97
N ALA A 247 -47.03 -30.51 -8.10
CA ALA A 247 -47.57 -30.25 -9.42
C ALA A 247 -48.81 -31.12 -9.66
N ASP A 248 -49.96 -30.67 -9.18
CA ASP A 248 -51.25 -31.15 -9.67
C ASP A 248 -51.64 -30.35 -10.92
N SER A 249 -51.75 -31.06 -12.03
CA SER A 249 -52.25 -30.56 -13.30
C SER A 249 -53.68 -30.06 -13.18
N VAL A 250 -53.94 -28.79 -13.54
CA VAL A 250 -55.29 -28.24 -13.66
C VAL A 250 -55.55 -27.81 -15.13
N PRO A 251 -56.74 -28.11 -15.70
CA PRO A 251 -57.00 -28.08 -17.14
C PRO A 251 -57.29 -26.68 -17.69
N ALA A 252 -57.23 -26.55 -19.02
CA ALA A 252 -57.41 -25.31 -19.78
C ALA A 252 -58.73 -24.57 -19.44
N GLY A 253 -58.60 -23.39 -18.83
CA GLY A 253 -59.67 -22.40 -18.65
C GLY A 253 -59.67 -21.31 -19.75
N PRO A 254 -60.77 -20.55 -19.93
CA PRO A 254 -60.99 -19.74 -21.11
C PRO A 254 -60.14 -18.46 -21.15
N ALA A 255 -59.94 -17.95 -22.37
CA ALA A 255 -59.01 -16.88 -22.74
C ALA A 255 -59.08 -15.62 -21.84
N SER A 256 -57.91 -15.08 -21.50
CA SER A 256 -57.77 -13.91 -20.63
C SER A 256 -58.24 -12.61 -21.31
N ARG A 257 -58.69 -11.65 -20.49
CA ARG A 257 -59.14 -10.29 -20.88
C ARG A 257 -58.17 -9.51 -21.79
N ARG A 258 -56.91 -9.94 -21.88
CA ARG A 258 -55.89 -9.31 -22.73
C ARG A 258 -56.07 -9.65 -24.22
N ALA A 259 -56.70 -10.79 -24.55
CA ALA A 259 -57.04 -11.18 -25.92
C ALA A 259 -58.28 -10.44 -26.47
N LEU A 260 -59.09 -9.83 -25.61
CA LEU A 260 -60.27 -9.04 -25.99
C LEU A 260 -59.96 -7.55 -26.23
N LEU A 261 -58.83 -7.04 -25.73
CA LEU A 261 -58.50 -5.61 -25.77
C LEU A 261 -57.52 -5.22 -26.87
N PHE A 262 -56.70 -6.15 -27.35
CA PHE A 262 -55.81 -5.94 -28.49
C PHE A 262 -56.13 -7.00 -29.52
N GLY A 263 -57.09 -6.69 -30.39
CA GLY A 263 -57.56 -7.59 -31.44
C GLY A 263 -56.40 -8.23 -32.20
N THR A 264 -56.55 -9.51 -32.54
CA THR A 264 -55.63 -10.28 -33.36
C THR A 264 -55.44 -9.58 -34.70
N GLY A 265 -54.37 -8.80 -34.82
CA GLY A 265 -53.92 -8.22 -36.08
C GLY A 265 -53.26 -9.29 -36.93
N GLU A 266 -54.04 -9.92 -37.81
CA GLU A 266 -53.55 -10.66 -38.97
C GLU A 266 -53.67 -9.78 -40.22
N ALA A 267 -52.53 -9.52 -40.85
CA ALA A 267 -52.35 -9.40 -42.29
C ALA A 267 -50.91 -9.80 -42.63
#